data_AF-A0A0N0U7Q1-F1
#
_entry.id   AF-A0A0N0U7Q1-F1
#
_cell.length_a   1.000
_cell.length_b   1.000
_cell.length_c   1.000
_cell.angle_alpha   90.00
_cell.angle_beta   90.00
_cell.angle_gamma   90.00
#
_symmetry.space_group_name_H-M   'P 1'
#
loop_
_entity.id
_entity.type
_entity.pdbx_description
1 polymer ?
#
loop_
_entity_poly.entity_id
_entity_poly.type
_entity_poly.pdbx_seq_one_letter_code
_entity_poly.pdbx_strand_id
1 'polypeptide(L)' 'MEEFQTYFPIQNPLIVRSAGKQSKYSQLLKVIKELGRDIKLTYAGSKISIERLKLAIIKARMLIKECLMETEINLRQ' A
#
# COMPACT_ATOMS: atom_id res chain seq x y z
N MET A 1 -9.23 21.01 17.63
CA MET A 1 -9.12 20.88 16.16
C MET A 1 -8.55 19.49 15.90
N GLU A 2 -9.47 18.53 16.02
CA GLU A 2 -9.47 17.09 15.71
C GLU A 2 -8.13 16.34 15.54
N GLU A 3 -7.84 15.48 16.52
CA GLU A 3 -6.78 14.47 16.50
C GLU A 3 -7.08 13.37 15.46
N PHE A 4 -6.27 13.28 14.40
CA PHE A 4 -6.31 12.19 13.42
C PHE A 4 -5.04 11.31 13.48
N GLN A 5 -4.51 11.04 14.67
CA GLN A 5 -3.25 10.30 14.85
C GLN A 5 -3.42 8.91 15.50
N THR A 6 -4.62 8.34 15.58
CA THR A 6 -4.82 7.05 16.25
C THR A 6 -5.57 6.03 15.40
N TYR A 7 -4.96 5.58 14.31
CA TYR A 7 -5.27 4.30 13.68
C TYR A 7 -3.97 3.63 13.19
N PHE A 8 -3.05 3.37 14.11
CA PHE A 8 -2.01 2.36 13.90
C PHE A 8 -2.55 1.02 14.41
N PRO A 9 -2.80 0.03 13.55
CA PRO A 9 -3.17 -1.29 14.03
C PRO A 9 -1.94 -1.94 14.68
N ILE A 10 -2.18 -2.49 15.87
CA ILE A 10 -1.28 -3.25 16.72
C ILE A 10 -0.33 -4.12 15.87
N GLN A 11 0.96 -3.78 15.83
CA GLN A 11 1.98 -4.63 15.25
C GLN A 11 2.19 -5.83 16.20
N ASN A 12 1.66 -6.98 15.82
CA ASN A 12 1.91 -8.23 16.51
C ASN A 12 3.43 -8.55 16.44
N PRO A 13 4.16 -8.65 17.56
CA PRO A 13 5.64 -8.73 17.57
C PRO A 13 6.22 -10.03 16.97
N LEU A 14 5.38 -10.99 16.56
CA LEU A 14 5.81 -12.18 15.82
C LEU A 14 6.09 -11.94 14.32
N ILE A 15 5.75 -10.75 13.78
CA ILE A 15 6.03 -10.35 12.39
C ILE A 15 7.45 -9.75 12.25
N VAL A 16 8.31 -9.80 13.28
CA VAL A 16 9.73 -9.44 13.19
C VAL A 16 10.57 -10.65 12.73
N ARG A 17 10.21 -11.27 11.60
CA ARG A 17 11.01 -12.39 11.03
C ARG A 17 11.45 -12.19 9.58
N SER A 18 11.18 -11.02 8.99
CA SER A 18 11.67 -10.70 7.65
C SER A 18 12.15 -9.25 7.57
N ALA A 19 13.15 -8.91 8.39
CA ALA A 19 13.81 -7.60 8.36
C ALA A 19 14.54 -7.27 7.05
N GLY A 20 14.45 -8.12 6.01
CA GLY A 20 14.98 -7.88 4.67
C GLY A 20 13.95 -7.72 3.56
N LYS A 21 12.66 -8.02 3.80
CA LYS A 21 11.59 -7.87 2.80
C LYS A 21 10.48 -7.01 3.42
N GLN A 22 10.29 -5.79 2.92
CA GLN A 22 9.12 -4.97 3.26
C GLN A 22 7.86 -5.84 3.11
N SER A 23 7.07 -5.96 4.19
CA SER A 23 5.76 -6.66 4.17
C SER A 23 4.93 -6.21 2.96
N LYS A 24 4.18 -7.12 2.35
CA LYS A 24 3.32 -6.82 1.20
C LYS A 24 2.37 -5.66 1.49
N TYR A 25 1.88 -5.57 2.73
CA TYR A 25 1.08 -4.44 3.21
C TYR A 25 1.85 -3.12 3.21
N SER A 26 3.11 -3.11 3.68
CA SER A 26 3.96 -1.90 3.65
C SER A 26 4.23 -1.44 2.22
N GLN A 27 4.42 -2.37 1.28
CA GLN A 27 4.58 -2.06 -0.13
C GLN A 27 3.30 -1.48 -0.73
N LEU A 28 2.14 -2.06 -0.39
CA LEU A 28 0.83 -1.56 -0.80
C LEU A 28 0.57 -0.14 -0.29
N LEU A 29 0.88 0.13 0.99
CA LEU A 29 0.70 1.45 1.58
C LEU A 29 1.55 2.52 0.87
N LYS A 30 2.76 2.18 0.47
CA LYS A 30 3.62 3.08 -0.32
C LYS A 30 3.00 3.40 -1.68
N VAL A 31 2.50 2.39 -2.39
CA VAL A 31 1.83 2.58 -3.69
C VAL A 31 0.58 3.46 -3.55
N ILE A 32 -0.22 3.29 -2.49
CA ILE A 32 -1.41 4.13 -2.23
C ILE A 32 -1.02 5.60 -2.01
N LYS A 33 0.07 5.88 -1.28
CA LYS A 33 0.58 7.25 -1.10
C LYS A 33 1.03 7.87 -2.43
N GLU A 34 1.72 7.09 -3.27
CA GLU A 34 2.17 7.53 -4.60
C GLU A 34 0.98 7.83 -5.53
N LEU A 35 -0.06 6.98 -5.51
CA LEU A 35 -1.31 7.19 -6.25
C LEU A 35 -1.97 8.53 -5.91
N GLY A 36 -2.06 8.87 -4.61
CA GLY A 36 -2.62 10.17 -4.18
C GLY A 36 -1.87 11.37 -4.76
N ARG A 37 -0.54 11.28 -4.88
CA ARG A 37 0.28 12.33 -5.51
C ARG A 37 0.05 12.42 -7.01
N ASP A 38 0.05 11.29 -7.70
CA ASP A 38 -0.08 11.23 -9.16
C ASP A 38 -1.48 11.64 -9.63
N ILE A 39 -2.53 11.42 -8.82
CA ILE A 39 -3.88 11.95 -9.07
C ILE A 39 -3.87 13.49 -9.12
N LYS A 40 -3.30 14.14 -8.10
CA LYS A 40 -3.22 15.61 -8.06
C LYS A 40 -2.47 16.17 -9.27
N LEU A 41 -1.37 15.53 -9.67
CA LEU A 41 -0.57 15.95 -10.83
C LEU A 41 -1.25 15.65 -12.16
N THR A 42 -2.09 14.61 -12.22
CA THR A 42 -2.92 14.29 -13.39
C THR A 42 -3.95 15.39 -13.66
N TYR A 43 -4.62 15.89 -12.62
CA TYR A 43 -5.52 17.04 -12.76
C TYR A 43 -4.80 18.32 -13.19
N ALA A 44 -3.51 18.44 -12.89
CA ALA A 44 -2.65 19.53 -13.41
C ALA A 44 -2.16 19.30 -14.86
N GLY A 45 -2.63 18.26 -15.56
CA GLY A 45 -2.31 17.99 -16.97
C GLY A 45 -0.99 17.26 -17.21
N SER A 46 -0.36 16.68 -16.18
CA SER A 46 0.90 15.95 -16.34
C SER A 46 0.71 14.59 -17.03
N LYS A 47 1.12 14.50 -18.31
CA LYS A 47 1.08 13.25 -19.10
C LYS A 47 1.83 12.10 -18.45
N ILE A 48 2.98 12.38 -17.84
CA ILE A 48 3.81 11.36 -17.15
C ILE A 48 3.07 10.82 -15.92
N SER A 49 2.39 11.69 -15.18
CA SER A 49 1.65 11.29 -13.98
C SER A 49 0.44 10.42 -14.31
N ILE A 50 -0.20 10.65 -15.46
CA ILE A 50 -1.30 9.80 -15.97
C ILE A 50 -0.81 8.37 -16.22
N GLU A 51 0.32 8.20 -16.91
CA GLU A 51 0.85 6.87 -17.19
C GLU A 51 1.31 6.16 -15.92
N ARG A 52 1.97 6.89 -15.00
CA ARG A 52 2.32 6.37 -13.68
C ARG A 52 1.10 5.96 -12.88
N LEU A 53 0.03 6.73 -12.91
CA LEU A 53 -1.24 6.43 -12.22
C LEU A 53 -1.85 5.12 -12.74
N LYS A 54 -1.92 4.93 -14.07
CA LYS A 54 -2.42 3.69 -14.68
C LYS A 54 -1.61 2.46 -14.22
N LEU A 55 -0.28 2.55 -14.27
CA LEU A 55 0.62 1.47 -13.86
C LEU A 55 0.52 1.18 -12.36
N ALA A 56 0.45 2.22 -11.53
CA ALA A 56 0.34 2.10 -10.09
C ALA A 56 -0.99 1.43 -9.67
N ILE A 57 -2.09 1.68 -10.39
CA ILE A 57 -3.38 0.99 -10.15
C ILE A 57 -3.24 -0.51 -10.39
N ILE A 58 -2.63 -0.92 -11.50
CA ILE A 58 -2.41 -2.35 -11.83
C ILE A 58 -1.54 -3.01 -10.75
N LYS A 59 -0.44 -2.35 -10.36
CA LYS A 59 0.45 -2.82 -9.31
C LYS A 59 -0.26 -2.95 -7.96
N ALA A 60 -1.06 -1.96 -7.57
CA ALA A 60 -1.84 -2.01 -6.33
C ALA A 60 -2.80 -3.20 -6.31
N ARG A 61 -3.51 -3.46 -7.42
CA ARG A 61 -4.41 -4.61 -7.54
C ARG A 61 -3.69 -5.95 -7.35
N MET A 62 -2.48 -6.10 -7.89
CA MET A 62 -1.68 -7.30 -7.70
C MET A 62 -1.26 -7.47 -6.23
N LEU A 63 -0.74 -6.40 -5.63
CA LEU A 63 -0.33 -6.40 -4.22
C LEU A 63 -1.50 -6.69 -3.26
N ILE A 64 -2.71 -6.20 -3.54
CA ILE A 64 -3.89 -6.49 -2.73
C ILE A 64 -4.20 -8.00 -2.73
N LYS A 65 -4.13 -8.66 -3.88
CA LYS A 65 -4.32 -10.12 -3.97
C LYS A 65 -3.29 -10.88 -3.14
N GLU A 66 -2.03 -10.46 -3.20
CA GLU A 66 -0.95 -11.04 -2.41
C GLU A 66 -1.16 -10.80 -0.89
N CYS A 67 -1.59 -9.60 -0.49
CA CYS A 67 -1.88 -9.28 0.91
C CYS A 67 -3.06 -10.10 1.47
N LEU A 68 -4.11 -10.30 0.67
CA LEU A 68 -5.26 -11.11 1.05
C LEU A 68 -4.85 -12.57 1.25
N MET A 69 -4.06 -13.11 0.32
CA MET A 69 -3.54 -14.48 0.41
C MET A 69 -2.62 -14.65 1.64
N GLU A 70 -1.72 -13.69 1.89
CA GLU A 70 -0.87 -13.68 3.07
C GLU A 70 -1.70 -13.67 4.37
N THR A 71 -2.79 -12.89 4.40
CA THR A 71 -3.69 -12.84 5.57
C THR A 71 -4.45 -14.15 5.77
N GLU A 72 -4.95 -14.75 4.69
CA GLU A 72 -5.68 -16.03 4.75
C GLU A 72 -4.80 -17.17 5.24
N ILE A 73 -3.53 -17.23 4.79
CA ILE A 73 -2.56 -18.22 5.26
C ILE A 73 -2.28 -18.04 6.76
N ASN A 74 -2.05 -16.80 7.20
CA ASN A 74 -1.79 -16.50 8.62
C ASN A 74 -2.99 -16.80 9.53
N LEU A 75 -4.23 -16.77 9.01
CA LEU A 75 -5.44 -17.11 9.77
C LEU A 75 -5.63 -18.64 9.91
N ARG A 76 -5.12 -19.41 8.95
CA ARG A 76 -5.21 -20.89 8.94
C ARG A 76 -4.09 -21.57 9.72
N GLN A 77 -3.03 -20.83 10.09
CA GLN A 77 -1.94 -21.28 10.97
C GLN A 77 -2.30 -21.06 12.44
#